data_AF-A0A0G0WYS8-F1
#
_entry.id   AF-A0A0G0WYS8-F1
#
_cell.length_a   1.000
_cell.length_b   1.000
_cell.length_c   1.000
_cell.angle_alpha   90.00
_cell.angle_beta   90.00
_cell.angle_gamma   90.00
#
_symmetry.space_group_name_H-M   'P 1'
#
loop_
_entity.id
_entity.type
_entity.pdbx_description
1 polymer ?
#
loop_
_entity_poly.entity_id
_entity_poly.type
_entity_poly.pdbx_seq_one_letter_code
_entity_poly.pdbx_strand_id
1 'polypeptide(L)'
;MENNNDQTNNESAEDTIEEPFEETVDEIEEEVVKETHTPSRATVKISKRTLKKYIIITLVAAILATAGYYLKSYFIAATVNGKPISRVQVIKELEKQGGKQTLDSEITKTLILQEAVKSNVDVSQETLDQQIKEIETSLTTQGQTLESALELQGMTREDLYEQLKLQKIIEVMLQDRTAVTDAEIDAYIQENKDFLPKEATQEEIVTDVREQLKQQKFATEFQSWVTELKENAKINYYTNY
;
A
#
# COMPACT_ATOMS: atom_id res chain seq x y z
N MET A 1 -26.53 -26.58 48.07
CA MET A 1 -25.95 -25.23 48.26
C MET A 1 -26.00 -24.47 46.93
N GLU A 2 -27.13 -24.02 46.38
CA GLU A 2 -28.45 -23.66 46.94
C GLU A 2 -28.52 -22.28 47.62
N ASN A 3 -29.61 -21.56 47.32
CA ASN A 3 -29.96 -20.13 47.43
C ASN A 3 -29.57 -19.28 46.20
N ASN A 4 -30.50 -18.72 45.41
CA ASN A 4 -31.95 -18.54 45.53
C ASN A 4 -32.42 -17.55 46.63
N ASN A 5 -32.75 -16.31 46.21
CA ASN A 5 -33.78 -15.38 46.73
C ASN A 5 -33.73 -14.15 45.78
N ASP A 6 -34.66 -13.84 44.88
CA ASP A 6 -36.14 -13.78 44.87
C ASP A 6 -36.73 -12.44 45.38
N GLN A 7 -37.60 -11.86 44.54
CA GLN A 7 -38.59 -10.78 44.81
C GLN A 7 -38.11 -9.39 45.30
N THR A 8 -38.86 -8.28 45.14
CA THR A 8 -40.27 -8.07 44.69
C THR A 8 -40.46 -6.74 43.95
N ASN A 9 -41.59 -6.60 43.26
CA ASN A 9 -42.15 -5.34 42.74
C ASN A 9 -42.36 -4.26 43.82
N ASN A 10 -42.48 -2.99 43.40
CA ASN A 10 -43.51 -2.12 43.96
C ASN A 10 -44.09 -1.19 42.88
N GLU A 11 -45.38 -0.89 43.01
CA GLU A 11 -46.25 -0.20 42.05
C GLU A 11 -47.06 0.85 42.83
N SER A 12 -47.02 2.10 42.38
CA SER A 12 -47.99 3.17 42.62
C SER A 12 -47.43 4.46 42.03
N ALA A 13 -48.19 5.46 41.61
CA ALA A 13 -49.58 5.62 41.19
C ALA A 13 -49.72 7.15 41.02
N GLU A 14 -50.62 7.53 40.14
CA GLU A 14 -51.19 8.87 39.90
C GLU A 14 -50.92 9.98 40.93
N ASP A 15 -50.58 11.16 40.42
CA ASP A 15 -51.38 12.34 40.74
C ASP A 15 -51.60 13.18 39.45
N THR A 16 -52.83 13.67 39.28
CA THR A 16 -53.35 14.54 38.20
C THR A 16 -54.37 15.46 38.88
N ILE A 17 -55.04 16.38 38.17
CA ILE A 17 -56.10 17.28 38.69
C ILE A 17 -55.52 18.52 39.42
N GLU A 18 -55.92 19.78 39.20
CA GLU A 18 -56.81 20.45 38.22
C GLU A 18 -56.31 21.93 38.13
N GLU A 19 -56.18 22.57 36.95
CA GLU A 19 -57.21 23.26 36.13
C GLU A 19 -57.13 24.81 36.29
N PRO A 20 -58.02 25.65 35.74
CA PRO A 20 -57.65 26.57 34.67
C PRO A 20 -57.68 28.05 35.09
N PHE A 21 -57.44 28.97 34.15
CA PHE A 21 -57.93 30.34 34.29
C PHE A 21 -58.68 30.79 33.03
N GLU A 22 -59.74 31.56 33.26
CA GLU A 22 -60.90 31.68 32.38
C GLU A 22 -60.73 32.69 31.23
N GLU A 23 -61.55 32.43 30.21
CA GLU A 23 -61.94 33.34 29.15
C GLU A 23 -63.03 34.31 29.66
N THR A 24 -62.96 35.59 29.29
CA THR A 24 -64.10 36.48 28.97
C THR A 24 -63.50 37.78 28.40
N VAL A 25 -63.63 38.03 27.09
CA VAL A 25 -64.77 38.71 26.44
C VAL A 25 -64.98 40.12 26.96
N ASP A 26 -64.70 41.10 26.09
CA ASP A 26 -65.60 42.23 25.93
C ASP A 26 -65.76 42.54 24.43
N GLU A 27 -67.00 42.79 24.04
CA GLU A 27 -67.53 42.68 22.67
C GLU A 27 -67.96 44.06 22.16
N ILE A 28 -67.41 44.53 21.03
CA ILE A 28 -67.91 45.71 20.31
C ILE A 28 -67.83 45.48 18.78
N GLU A 29 -68.90 44.95 18.20
CA GLU A 29 -69.34 45.24 16.82
C GLU A 29 -70.02 46.65 16.82
N GLU A 30 -70.10 47.52 15.79
CA GLU A 30 -69.80 47.59 14.33
C GLU A 30 -69.10 48.97 14.05
N GLU A 31 -68.84 49.54 12.86
CA GLU A 31 -69.40 49.36 11.51
C GLU A 31 -68.35 49.37 10.38
N VAL A 32 -68.63 48.55 9.37
CA VAL A 32 -68.20 48.56 7.95
C VAL A 32 -67.58 49.84 7.35
N VAL A 33 -66.36 49.69 6.78
CA VAL A 33 -66.07 50.14 5.40
C VAL A 33 -65.29 49.05 4.65
N LYS A 34 -65.82 48.59 3.52
CA LYS A 34 -65.16 47.60 2.64
C LYS A 34 -64.12 48.26 1.73
N GLU A 35 -62.87 47.79 1.76
CA GLU A 35 -62.05 47.69 0.55
C GLU A 35 -61.32 46.35 0.46
N THR A 36 -61.42 45.72 -0.71
CA THR A 36 -60.84 44.41 -1.00
C THR A 36 -59.42 44.55 -1.56
N HIS A 37 -58.42 44.02 -0.88
CA HIS A 37 -57.06 43.90 -1.41
C HIS A 37 -56.60 42.44 -1.45
N THR A 38 -56.32 41.97 -2.67
CA THR A 38 -55.76 40.65 -2.95
C THR A 38 -54.29 40.57 -2.54
N PRO A 39 -53.78 39.40 -2.08
CA PRO A 39 -52.38 39.23 -1.72
C PRO A 39 -51.49 39.27 -2.96
N SER A 40 -50.85 40.42 -3.20
CA SER A 40 -49.89 40.60 -4.28
C SER A 40 -48.63 39.75 -4.06
N ARG A 41 -48.46 38.69 -4.86
CA ARG A 41 -47.21 37.91 -4.91
C ARG A 41 -46.08 38.77 -5.46
N ALA A 42 -45.26 39.31 -4.57
CA ALA A 42 -44.03 40.02 -4.92
C ALA A 42 -43.06 39.09 -5.68
N THR A 43 -42.91 39.30 -6.99
CA THR A 43 -41.97 38.54 -7.83
C THR A 43 -40.60 39.20 -7.82
N VAL A 44 -39.64 38.60 -7.10
CA VAL A 44 -38.27 39.12 -6.98
C VAL A 44 -37.55 39.02 -8.33
N LYS A 45 -37.36 40.17 -8.99
CA LYS A 45 -36.60 40.27 -10.26
C LYS A 45 -35.09 40.19 -10.00
N ILE A 46 -34.55 38.97 -9.90
CA ILE A 46 -33.11 38.72 -9.73
C ILE A 46 -32.32 39.16 -10.98
N SER A 47 -31.27 39.96 -10.81
CA SER A 47 -30.45 40.42 -11.93
C SER A 47 -29.65 39.28 -12.58
N LYS A 48 -29.49 39.31 -13.92
CA LYS A 48 -28.72 38.30 -14.67
C LYS A 48 -27.26 38.19 -14.23
N ARG A 49 -26.64 39.27 -13.72
CA ARG A 49 -25.27 39.24 -13.17
C ARG A 49 -25.22 38.58 -11.80
N THR A 50 -26.20 38.84 -10.95
CA THR A 50 -26.33 38.20 -9.63
C THR A 50 -26.60 36.70 -9.78
N LEU A 51 -27.49 36.32 -10.70
CA LEU A 51 -27.78 34.93 -11.03
C LEU A 51 -26.53 34.17 -11.54
N LYS A 52 -25.74 34.77 -12.43
CA LYS A 52 -24.46 34.18 -12.88
C LYS A 52 -23.48 33.95 -11.73
N LYS A 53 -23.39 34.87 -10.76
CA LYS A 53 -22.54 34.68 -9.56
C LYS A 53 -23.00 33.49 -8.73
N TYR A 54 -24.30 33.37 -8.45
CA TYR A 54 -24.84 32.24 -7.70
C TYR A 54 -24.67 30.91 -8.44
N ILE A 55 -24.84 30.87 -9.78
CA ILE A 55 -24.59 29.68 -10.59
C ILE A 55 -23.11 29.23 -10.51
N ILE A 56 -22.16 30.18 -10.52
CA ILE A 56 -20.73 29.85 -10.36
C ILE A 56 -20.46 29.30 -8.96
N ILE A 57 -21.04 29.92 -7.91
CA ILE A 57 -20.87 29.45 -6.52
C ILE A 57 -21.47 28.04 -6.33
N THR A 58 -22.66 27.75 -6.88
CA THR A 58 -23.25 26.41 -6.79
C THR A 58 -22.50 25.39 -7.64
N LEU A 59 -21.96 25.75 -8.80
CA LEU A 59 -21.06 24.88 -9.57
C LEU A 59 -19.79 24.55 -8.79
N VAL A 60 -19.13 25.55 -8.19
CA VAL A 60 -17.93 25.32 -7.36
C VAL A 60 -18.26 24.45 -6.15
N ALA A 61 -19.38 24.69 -5.47
CA ALA A 61 -19.84 23.84 -4.37
C ALA A 61 -20.13 22.40 -4.81
N ALA A 62 -20.77 22.20 -5.97
CA ALA A 62 -21.04 20.88 -6.54
C ALA A 62 -19.75 20.15 -6.95
N ILE A 63 -18.78 20.86 -7.53
CA ILE A 63 -17.45 20.33 -7.85
C ILE A 63 -16.70 19.93 -6.56
N LEU A 64 -16.73 20.76 -5.51
CA LEU A 64 -16.10 20.45 -4.23
C LEU A 64 -16.77 19.27 -3.51
N ALA A 65 -18.10 19.16 -3.56
CA ALA A 65 -18.82 18.01 -3.00
C ALA A 65 -18.51 16.71 -3.77
N THR A 66 -18.47 16.78 -5.10
CA THR A 66 -18.10 15.65 -5.98
C THR A 66 -16.66 15.23 -5.73
N ALA A 67 -15.72 16.20 -5.66
CA ALA A 67 -14.34 15.95 -5.31
C ALA A 67 -14.22 15.34 -3.90
N GLY A 68 -14.91 15.87 -2.89
CA GLY A 68 -14.92 15.31 -1.54
C GLY A 68 -15.42 13.86 -1.48
N TYR A 69 -16.39 13.49 -2.33
CA TYR A 69 -16.84 12.11 -2.47
C TYR A 69 -15.74 11.20 -3.04
N TYR A 70 -15.10 11.60 -4.15
CA TYR A 70 -14.02 10.82 -4.78
C TYR A 70 -12.72 10.81 -3.96
N LEU A 71 -12.40 11.88 -3.22
CA LEU A 71 -11.21 11.98 -2.38
C LEU A 71 -11.36 11.20 -1.05
N LYS A 72 -12.55 10.72 -0.70
CA LYS A 72 -12.79 10.00 0.57
C LYS A 72 -11.84 8.81 0.76
N SER A 73 -11.55 8.05 -0.29
CA SER A 73 -10.63 6.90 -0.29
C SER A 73 -9.16 7.26 -0.07
N TYR A 74 -8.77 8.53 -0.31
CA TYR A 74 -7.40 8.99 -0.06
C TYR A 74 -7.15 9.22 1.43
N PHE A 75 -8.19 9.52 2.23
CA PHE A 75 -8.07 9.83 3.65
C PHE A 75 -8.62 8.72 4.57
N ILE A 76 -9.60 7.95 4.11
CA ILE A 76 -10.28 6.88 4.86
C ILE A 76 -10.01 5.55 4.17
N ALA A 77 -9.35 4.62 4.87
CA ALA A 77 -9.06 3.28 4.37
C ALA A 77 -10.24 2.32 4.54
N ALA A 78 -10.96 2.42 5.66
CA ALA A 78 -12.12 1.57 5.97
C ALA A 78 -13.07 2.27 6.97
N THR A 79 -14.24 1.67 7.23
CA THR A 79 -15.14 2.07 8.32
C THR A 79 -15.61 0.83 9.08
N VAL A 80 -15.48 0.82 10.40
CA VAL A 80 -15.92 -0.26 11.29
C VAL A 80 -17.00 0.28 12.22
N ASN A 81 -18.23 -0.25 12.13
CA ASN A 81 -19.38 0.18 12.94
C ASN A 81 -19.58 1.71 12.94
N GLY A 82 -19.48 2.33 11.76
CA GLY A 82 -19.58 3.78 11.57
C GLY A 82 -18.34 4.60 11.92
N LYS A 83 -17.32 4.01 12.56
CA LYS A 83 -16.05 4.69 12.87
C LYS A 83 -15.06 4.56 11.69
N PRO A 84 -14.55 5.66 11.12
CA PRO A 84 -13.57 5.61 10.04
C PRO A 84 -12.18 5.23 10.55
N ILE A 85 -11.46 4.40 9.79
CA ILE A 85 -10.03 4.13 9.92
C ILE A 85 -9.29 5.03 8.92
N SER A 86 -8.38 5.87 9.43
CA SER A 86 -7.61 6.77 8.57
C SER A 86 -6.56 6.02 7.76
N ARG A 87 -6.42 6.34 6.47
CA ARG A 87 -5.34 5.81 5.63
C ARG A 87 -3.96 6.24 6.15
N VAL A 88 -3.85 7.46 6.69
CA VAL A 88 -2.60 7.96 7.29
C VAL A 88 -2.20 7.14 8.53
N GLN A 89 -3.17 6.70 9.33
CA GLN A 89 -2.90 5.80 10.46
C GLN A 89 -2.39 4.43 10.00
N VAL A 90 -2.97 3.87 8.93
CA VAL A 90 -2.51 2.60 8.34
C VAL A 90 -1.09 2.74 7.79
N ILE A 91 -0.82 3.79 7.01
CA ILE A 91 0.53 4.07 6.45
C ILE A 91 1.54 4.20 7.58
N LYS A 92 1.26 4.99 8.62
CA LYS A 92 2.18 5.19 9.75
C LYS A 92 2.49 3.88 10.50
N GLU A 93 1.53 2.97 10.61
CA GLU A 93 1.77 1.68 11.25
C GLU A 93 2.57 0.72 10.35
N LEU A 94 2.39 0.77 9.01
CA LEU A 94 3.24 0.07 8.05
C LEU A 94 4.68 0.62 8.03
N GLU A 95 4.84 1.94 8.05
CA GLU A 95 6.13 2.63 8.16
C GLU A 95 6.88 2.22 9.43
N LYS A 96 6.17 2.08 10.55
CA LYS A 96 6.71 1.57 11.82
C LYS A 96 7.06 0.08 11.79
N GLN A 97 6.35 -0.72 10.99
CA GLN A 97 6.61 -2.17 10.87
C GLN A 97 7.77 -2.50 9.93
N GLY A 98 7.93 -1.75 8.83
CA GLY A 98 8.93 -2.08 7.79
C GLY A 98 9.54 -0.88 7.06
N GLY A 99 9.09 0.36 7.29
CA GLY A 99 9.51 1.54 6.51
C GLY A 99 11.01 1.76 6.46
N LYS A 100 11.74 1.54 7.57
CA LYS A 100 13.20 1.61 7.61
C LYS A 100 13.88 0.56 6.70
N GLN A 101 13.36 -0.67 6.66
CA GLN A 101 13.89 -1.74 5.82
C GLN A 101 13.53 -1.53 4.35
N THR A 102 12.29 -1.12 4.06
CA THR A 102 11.86 -0.76 2.71
C THR A 102 12.69 0.38 2.15
N LEU A 103 12.90 1.46 2.91
CA LEU A 103 13.75 2.58 2.46
C LEU A 103 15.19 2.15 2.21
N ASP A 104 15.79 1.33 3.08
CA ASP A 104 17.17 0.84 2.88
C ASP A 104 17.28 -0.08 1.65
N SER A 105 16.25 -0.89 1.37
CA SER A 105 16.14 -1.69 0.15
C SER A 105 16.04 -0.81 -1.11
N GLU A 106 15.18 0.20 -1.12
CA GLU A 106 15.04 1.12 -2.26
C GLU A 106 16.29 1.97 -2.50
N ILE A 107 16.99 2.40 -1.44
CA ILE A 107 18.31 3.03 -1.54
C ILE A 107 19.29 2.05 -2.21
N THR A 108 19.32 0.80 -1.76
CA THR A 108 20.22 -0.23 -2.31
C THR A 108 19.94 -0.51 -3.79
N LYS A 109 18.67 -0.72 -4.17
CA LYS A 109 18.22 -0.85 -5.58
C LYS A 109 18.65 0.36 -6.41
N THR A 110 18.43 1.57 -5.90
CA THR A 110 18.79 2.82 -6.60
C THR A 110 20.30 2.93 -6.85
N LEU A 111 21.13 2.61 -5.84
CA LEU A 111 22.59 2.67 -5.97
C LEU A 111 23.13 1.63 -6.96
N ILE A 112 22.59 0.41 -6.93
CA ILE A 112 22.93 -0.65 -7.89
C ILE A 112 22.63 -0.22 -9.33
N LEU A 113 21.45 0.35 -9.58
CA LEU A 113 21.06 0.85 -10.91
C LEU A 113 21.94 2.03 -11.36
N GLN A 114 22.32 2.93 -10.45
CA GLN A 114 23.25 4.02 -10.75
C GLN A 114 24.66 3.52 -11.12
N GLU A 115 25.18 2.55 -10.38
CA GLU A 115 26.51 1.99 -10.66
C GLU A 115 26.53 1.18 -11.96
N ALA A 116 25.44 0.46 -12.28
CA ALA A 116 25.29 -0.24 -13.56
C ALA A 116 25.34 0.73 -14.76
N VAL A 117 24.60 1.84 -14.69
CA VAL A 117 24.64 2.90 -15.71
C VAL A 117 26.05 3.51 -15.82
N LYS A 118 26.69 3.82 -14.68
CA LYS A 118 28.08 4.32 -14.62
C LYS A 118 29.09 3.35 -15.22
N SER A 119 28.82 2.05 -15.12
CA SER A 119 29.67 0.97 -15.63
C SER A 119 29.32 0.55 -17.07
N ASN A 120 28.32 1.20 -17.69
CA ASN A 120 27.76 0.86 -19.01
C ASN A 120 27.26 -0.59 -19.11
N VAL A 121 26.77 -1.15 -17.99
CA VAL A 121 26.08 -2.45 -17.96
C VAL A 121 24.61 -2.22 -18.28
N ASP A 122 24.16 -2.77 -19.40
CA ASP A 122 22.74 -2.89 -19.75
C ASP A 122 22.41 -4.36 -20.05
N VAL A 123 21.18 -4.75 -19.74
CA VAL A 123 20.67 -6.11 -19.95
C VAL A 123 19.68 -6.06 -21.10
N SER A 124 19.94 -6.84 -22.15
CA SER A 124 19.11 -6.87 -23.34
C SER A 124 17.72 -7.42 -23.04
N GLN A 125 16.71 -6.89 -23.75
CA GLN A 125 15.33 -7.41 -23.70
C GLN A 125 15.30 -8.92 -23.97
N GLU A 126 16.05 -9.39 -24.97
CA GLU A 126 16.15 -10.81 -25.33
C GLU A 126 16.61 -11.71 -24.16
N THR A 127 17.56 -11.25 -23.34
CA THR A 127 18.01 -11.98 -22.15
C THR A 127 16.88 -12.14 -21.13
N LEU A 128 16.07 -11.10 -20.95
CA LEU A 128 14.98 -11.06 -19.97
C LEU A 128 13.75 -11.83 -20.47
N ASP A 129 13.43 -11.72 -21.77
CA ASP A 129 12.39 -12.52 -22.43
C ASP A 129 12.72 -14.02 -22.34
N GLN A 130 13.99 -14.40 -22.49
CA GLN A 130 14.43 -15.78 -22.30
C GLN A 130 14.22 -16.25 -20.85
N GLN A 131 14.63 -15.47 -19.85
CA GLN A 131 14.41 -15.81 -18.44
C GLN A 131 12.92 -15.91 -18.08
N ILE A 132 12.08 -14.99 -18.57
CA ILE A 132 10.63 -15.04 -18.39
C ILE A 132 10.06 -16.33 -19.01
N LYS A 133 10.54 -16.72 -20.20
CA LYS A 133 10.13 -17.97 -20.86
C LYS A 133 10.58 -19.23 -20.11
N GLU A 134 11.75 -19.22 -19.48
CA GLU A 134 12.22 -20.31 -18.61
C GLU A 134 11.33 -20.44 -17.36
N ILE A 135 10.92 -19.31 -16.75
CA ILE A 135 9.95 -19.27 -15.65
C ILE A 135 8.57 -19.76 -16.10
N GLU A 136 8.05 -19.30 -17.24
CA GLU A 136 6.79 -19.78 -17.84
C GLU A 136 6.82 -21.31 -18.08
N THR A 137 7.96 -21.84 -18.55
CA THR A 137 8.15 -23.28 -18.79
C THR A 137 8.17 -24.08 -17.47
N SER A 138 8.83 -23.54 -16.44
CA SER A 138 8.87 -24.13 -15.10
C SER A 138 7.49 -24.15 -14.44
N LEU A 139 6.72 -23.06 -14.53
CA LEU A 139 5.37 -22.96 -13.96
C LEU A 139 4.37 -23.86 -14.69
N THR A 140 4.42 -23.92 -16.02
CA THR A 140 3.53 -24.79 -16.81
C THR A 140 3.80 -26.27 -16.56
N THR A 141 5.05 -26.65 -16.32
CA THR A 141 5.43 -28.01 -15.85
C THR A 141 4.81 -28.35 -14.48
N GLN A 142 4.59 -27.35 -13.63
CA GLN A 142 3.91 -27.45 -12.34
C GLN A 142 2.38 -27.26 -12.42
N GLY A 143 1.82 -27.10 -13.63
CA GLY A 143 0.37 -26.92 -13.85
C GLY A 143 -0.14 -25.50 -13.55
N GLN A 144 0.73 -24.50 -13.48
CA GLN A 144 0.40 -23.10 -13.22
C GLN A 144 0.74 -22.20 -14.43
N THR A 145 0.09 -21.04 -14.56
CA THR A 145 0.46 -20.01 -15.54
C THR A 145 1.21 -18.87 -14.87
N LEU A 146 2.02 -18.12 -15.62
CA LEU A 146 2.73 -16.96 -15.09
C LEU A 146 1.76 -15.90 -14.53
N GLU A 147 0.64 -15.65 -15.22
CA GLU A 147 -0.40 -14.70 -14.77
C GLU A 147 -0.93 -15.08 -13.38
N SER A 148 -1.27 -16.35 -13.17
CA SER A 148 -1.82 -16.82 -11.89
C SER A 148 -0.76 -16.82 -10.78
N ALA A 149 0.50 -17.12 -11.09
CA ALA A 149 1.60 -17.01 -10.13
C ALA A 149 1.81 -15.55 -9.69
N LEU A 150 1.82 -14.61 -10.63
CA LEU A 150 1.99 -13.18 -10.36
C LEU A 150 0.79 -12.59 -9.60
N GLU A 151 -0.44 -12.95 -9.97
CA GLU A 151 -1.65 -12.51 -9.26
C GLU A 151 -1.66 -12.97 -7.80
N LEU A 152 -1.26 -14.23 -7.53
CA LEU A 152 -1.11 -14.75 -6.16
C LEU A 152 -0.05 -14.02 -5.33
N GLN A 153 0.98 -13.46 -5.99
CA GLN A 153 2.02 -12.64 -5.36
C GLN A 153 1.65 -11.15 -5.28
N GLY A 154 0.53 -10.73 -5.89
CA GLY A 154 0.14 -9.32 -6.01
C GLY A 154 1.06 -8.51 -6.94
N MET A 155 1.76 -9.18 -7.86
CA MET A 155 2.73 -8.61 -8.79
C MET A 155 2.18 -8.50 -10.21
N THR A 156 2.77 -7.61 -11.01
CA THR A 156 2.55 -7.51 -12.45
C THR A 156 3.71 -8.15 -13.24
N ARG A 157 3.52 -8.34 -14.56
CA ARG A 157 4.61 -8.74 -15.46
C ARG A 157 5.76 -7.71 -15.48
N GLU A 158 5.47 -6.43 -15.25
CA GLU A 158 6.48 -5.37 -15.17
C GLU A 158 7.32 -5.49 -13.89
N ASP A 159 6.70 -5.79 -12.74
CA ASP A 159 7.41 -5.98 -11.48
C ASP A 159 8.40 -7.17 -11.57
N LEU A 160 7.99 -8.26 -12.24
CA LEU A 160 8.88 -9.39 -12.53
C LEU A 160 10.03 -8.96 -13.47
N TYR A 161 9.73 -8.20 -14.52
CA TYR A 161 10.74 -7.72 -15.46
C TYR A 161 11.79 -6.81 -14.77
N GLU A 162 11.36 -5.88 -13.91
CA GLU A 162 12.26 -5.07 -13.09
C GLU A 162 13.14 -5.92 -12.15
N GLN A 163 12.56 -6.95 -11.51
CA GLN A 163 13.30 -7.86 -10.62
C GLN A 163 14.36 -8.66 -11.38
N LEU A 164 14.01 -9.25 -12.53
CA LEU A 164 14.94 -9.99 -13.37
C LEU A 164 16.04 -9.09 -13.95
N LYS A 165 15.69 -7.87 -14.37
CA LYS A 165 16.67 -6.86 -14.82
C LYS A 165 17.64 -6.50 -13.70
N LEU A 166 17.15 -6.25 -12.48
CA LEU A 166 18.00 -5.96 -11.32
C LEU A 166 18.90 -7.15 -10.97
N GLN A 167 18.35 -8.37 -10.93
CA GLN A 167 19.11 -9.60 -10.68
C GLN A 167 20.23 -9.78 -11.70
N LYS A 168 19.94 -9.63 -13.01
CA LYS A 168 20.93 -9.82 -14.06
C LYS A 168 21.98 -8.72 -14.09
N ILE A 169 21.62 -7.48 -13.75
CA ILE A 169 22.58 -6.39 -13.50
C ILE A 169 23.55 -6.79 -12.39
N ILE A 170 23.06 -7.26 -11.23
CA ILE A 170 23.92 -7.65 -10.10
C ILE A 170 24.84 -8.82 -10.49
N GLU A 171 24.32 -9.82 -11.20
CA GLU A 171 25.11 -10.96 -11.70
C GLU A 171 26.28 -10.50 -12.58
N VAL A 172 26.02 -9.63 -13.55
CA VAL A 172 27.07 -9.08 -14.45
C VAL A 172 28.07 -8.22 -13.68
N MET A 173 27.59 -7.36 -12.78
CA MET A 173 28.43 -6.46 -11.97
C MET A 173 29.36 -7.20 -10.98
N LEU A 174 28.98 -8.41 -10.55
CA LEU A 174 29.76 -9.23 -9.61
C LEU A 174 30.43 -10.45 -10.26
N GLN A 175 30.28 -10.67 -11.56
CA GLN A 175 30.77 -11.86 -12.25
C GLN A 175 32.27 -12.10 -12.01
N ASP A 176 33.10 -11.06 -12.16
CA ASP A 176 34.55 -11.16 -11.99
C ASP A 176 34.96 -11.29 -10.51
N ARG A 177 34.19 -10.70 -9.58
CA ARG A 177 34.42 -10.80 -8.12
C ARG A 177 34.05 -12.18 -7.58
N THR A 178 33.18 -12.92 -8.26
CA THR A 178 32.58 -14.18 -7.78
C THR A 178 33.10 -15.43 -8.49
N ALA A 179 34.08 -15.30 -9.37
CA ALA A 179 34.75 -16.42 -10.03
C ALA A 179 35.34 -17.41 -9.01
N VAL A 180 35.06 -18.70 -9.17
CA VAL A 180 35.60 -19.80 -8.36
C VAL A 180 36.73 -20.46 -9.13
N THR A 181 37.89 -20.61 -8.49
CA THR A 181 39.06 -21.28 -9.07
C THR A 181 39.09 -22.75 -8.67
N ASP A 182 39.72 -23.60 -9.50
CA ASP A 182 39.81 -25.04 -9.21
C ASP A 182 40.62 -25.32 -7.93
N ALA A 183 41.59 -24.46 -7.59
CA ALA A 183 42.34 -24.56 -6.33
C ALA A 183 41.46 -24.36 -5.08
N GLU A 184 40.41 -23.54 -5.16
CA GLU A 184 39.44 -23.36 -4.06
C GLU A 184 38.49 -24.55 -3.95
N ILE A 185 38.14 -25.17 -5.08
CA ILE A 185 37.35 -26.42 -5.12
C ILE A 185 38.15 -27.57 -4.51
N ASP A 186 39.41 -27.74 -4.91
CA ASP A 186 40.31 -28.76 -4.36
C ASP A 186 40.52 -28.59 -2.85
N ALA A 187 40.73 -27.34 -2.38
CA ALA A 187 40.84 -27.02 -0.96
C ALA A 187 39.54 -27.36 -0.20
N TYR A 188 38.38 -26.95 -0.70
CA TYR A 188 37.10 -27.24 -0.07
C TYR A 188 36.82 -28.74 -0.01
N ILE A 189 37.04 -29.48 -1.11
CA ILE A 189 36.94 -30.94 -1.16
C ILE A 189 37.92 -31.57 -0.15
N GLN A 190 39.14 -31.04 -0.02
CA GLN A 190 40.13 -31.56 0.91
C GLN A 190 39.75 -31.35 2.38
N GLU A 191 39.17 -30.21 2.73
CA GLU A 191 38.77 -29.85 4.09
C GLU A 191 37.46 -30.53 4.52
N ASN A 192 36.54 -30.79 3.58
CA ASN A 192 35.18 -31.25 3.86
C ASN A 192 34.92 -32.73 3.50
N LYS A 193 35.97 -33.54 3.27
CA LYS A 193 35.88 -34.94 2.78
C LYS A 193 34.83 -35.80 3.48
N ASP A 194 34.71 -35.67 4.80
CA ASP A 194 33.79 -36.49 5.61
C ASP A 194 32.30 -36.15 5.39
N PHE A 195 32.01 -34.98 4.80
CA PHE A 195 30.66 -34.49 4.50
C PHE A 195 30.28 -34.61 3.03
N LEU A 196 31.19 -35.05 2.15
CA LEU A 196 30.91 -35.20 0.73
C LEU A 196 29.98 -36.40 0.45
N PRO A 197 29.09 -36.33 -0.57
CA PRO A 197 28.21 -37.44 -0.92
C PRO A 197 29.02 -38.67 -1.36
N LYS A 198 28.85 -39.80 -0.67
CA LYS A 198 29.65 -41.03 -0.90
C LYS A 198 29.30 -41.78 -2.19
N GLU A 199 28.16 -41.47 -2.79
CA GLU A 199 27.65 -42.14 -4.00
C GLU A 199 27.73 -41.24 -5.25
N ALA A 200 28.12 -39.96 -5.09
CA ALA A 200 28.30 -39.05 -6.21
C ALA A 200 29.63 -39.27 -6.94
N THR A 201 29.65 -38.98 -8.23
CA THR A 201 30.86 -38.95 -9.04
C THR A 201 31.73 -37.74 -8.70
N GLN A 202 33.02 -37.81 -9.05
CA GLN A 202 33.95 -36.69 -8.85
C GLN A 202 33.53 -35.42 -9.62
N GLU A 203 32.84 -35.57 -10.75
CA GLU A 203 32.34 -34.47 -11.59
C GLU A 203 31.12 -33.79 -10.96
N GLU A 204 30.18 -34.55 -10.40
CA GLU A 204 29.06 -34.03 -9.61
C GLU A 204 29.57 -33.29 -8.37
N ILE A 205 30.48 -33.91 -7.59
CA ILE A 205 31.10 -33.27 -6.41
C ILE A 205 31.76 -31.93 -6.78
N VAL A 206 32.54 -31.88 -7.87
CA VAL A 206 33.20 -30.64 -8.33
C VAL A 206 32.18 -29.59 -8.80
N THR A 207 31.07 -30.01 -9.39
CA THR A 207 30.00 -29.12 -9.85
C THR A 207 29.25 -28.50 -8.67
N ASP A 208 28.81 -29.34 -7.73
CA ASP A 208 28.09 -28.91 -6.52
C ASP A 208 28.96 -27.98 -5.66
N VAL A 209 30.24 -28.35 -5.44
CA VAL A 209 31.19 -27.52 -4.69
C VAL A 209 31.45 -26.19 -5.42
N ARG A 210 31.59 -26.18 -6.75
CA ARG A 210 31.77 -24.93 -7.51
C ARG A 210 30.57 -24.01 -7.36
N GLU A 211 29.35 -24.53 -7.46
CA GLU A 211 28.14 -23.71 -7.31
C GLU A 211 27.95 -23.24 -5.87
N GLN A 212 28.20 -24.08 -4.87
CA GLN A 212 28.16 -23.69 -3.46
C GLN A 212 29.17 -22.57 -3.15
N LEU A 213 30.43 -22.70 -3.60
CA LEU A 213 31.45 -21.67 -3.42
C LEU A 213 31.09 -20.38 -4.16
N LYS A 214 30.50 -20.48 -5.36
CA LYS A 214 30.03 -19.33 -6.13
C LYS A 214 28.91 -18.59 -5.40
N GLN A 215 27.94 -19.29 -4.83
CA GLN A 215 26.87 -18.71 -4.02
C GLN A 215 27.41 -18.04 -2.75
N GLN A 216 28.36 -18.68 -2.05
CA GLN A 216 29.02 -18.12 -0.87
C GLN A 216 29.81 -16.84 -1.20
N LYS A 217 30.60 -16.86 -2.28
CA LYS A 217 31.30 -15.68 -2.79
C LYS A 217 30.33 -14.58 -3.19
N PHE A 218 29.27 -14.91 -3.94
CA PHE A 218 28.27 -13.95 -4.37
C PHE A 218 27.60 -13.23 -3.20
N ALA A 219 27.17 -13.96 -2.16
CA ALA A 219 26.60 -13.34 -0.97
C ALA A 219 27.59 -12.39 -0.25
N THR A 220 28.87 -12.79 -0.18
CA THR A 220 29.94 -12.00 0.48
C THR A 220 30.31 -10.76 -0.31
N GLU A 221 30.53 -10.89 -1.62
CA GLU A 221 30.87 -9.79 -2.52
C GLU A 221 29.69 -8.85 -2.72
N PHE A 222 28.45 -9.34 -2.78
CA PHE A 222 27.25 -8.50 -2.84
C PHE A 222 27.11 -7.63 -1.59
N GLN A 223 27.26 -8.21 -0.39
CA GLN A 223 27.18 -7.45 0.86
C GLN A 223 28.31 -6.41 0.97
N SER A 224 29.52 -6.78 0.54
CA SER A 224 30.68 -5.87 0.50
C SER A 224 30.46 -4.72 -0.49
N TRP A 225 30.06 -5.04 -1.72
CA TRP A 225 29.78 -4.06 -2.77
C TRP A 225 28.62 -3.12 -2.43
N VAL A 226 27.53 -3.61 -1.85
CA VAL A 226 26.44 -2.74 -1.35
C VAL A 226 26.93 -1.80 -0.25
N THR A 227 27.87 -2.24 0.59
CA THR A 227 28.50 -1.39 1.61
C THR A 227 29.39 -0.32 0.95
N GLU A 228 30.27 -0.71 0.01
CA GLU A 228 31.07 0.21 -0.80
C GLU A 228 30.21 1.26 -1.50
N LEU A 229 29.08 0.86 -2.10
CA LEU A 229 28.14 1.78 -2.76
C LEU A 229 27.52 2.79 -1.78
N LYS A 230 27.07 2.32 -0.60
CA LYS A 230 26.47 3.19 0.42
C LYS A 230 27.47 4.18 1.02
N GLU A 231 28.71 3.76 1.26
CA GLU A 231 29.78 4.63 1.79
C GLU A 231 30.20 5.71 0.78
N ASN A 232 30.24 5.38 -0.51
CA ASN A 232 30.58 6.33 -1.57
C ASN A 232 29.41 7.24 -2.00
N ALA A 233 28.19 6.98 -1.53
CA ALA A 233 26.99 7.71 -1.92
C ALA A 233 26.63 8.86 -0.97
N LYS A 234 26.19 9.99 -1.55
CA LYS A 234 25.60 11.10 -0.77
C LYS A 234 24.09 10.87 -0.55
N ILE A 235 23.76 10.10 0.47
CA ILE A 235 22.36 9.82 0.86
C ILE A 235 21.84 10.93 1.78
N ASN A 236 20.68 11.50 1.48
CA ASN A 236 20.03 12.52 2.32
C ASN A 236 18.66 11.97 2.78
N TYR A 237 18.45 11.91 4.10
CA TYR A 237 17.23 11.38 4.71
C TYR A 237 16.29 12.53 5.08
N TYR A 238 15.05 12.48 4.60
CA TYR A 238 14.00 13.48 4.89
C TYR A 238 12.89 12.94 5.79
N THR A 239 12.86 11.61 5.99
CA THR A 239 11.97 10.90 6.89
C THR A 239 12.82 10.06 7.86
N ASN A 240 12.27 9.80 9.04
CA ASN A 240 12.83 8.87 10.01
C ASN A 240 11.69 7.93 10.46
N TYR A 241 11.99 6.63 10.52
CA TYR A 241 11.03 5.55 10.74
C TYR A 241 11.32 4.83 12.06
#